data_AF-A0AAN6JEP2-F1
#
_entry.id   AF-A0AAN6JEP2-F1
#
_cell.length_a   1.000
_cell.length_b   1.000
_cell.length_c   1.000
_cell.angle_alpha   90.00
_cell.angle_beta   90.00
_cell.angle_gamma   90.00
#
_symmetry.space_group_name_H-M   'P 1'
#
loop_
_entity.id
_entity.type
_entity.pdbx_description
1 polymer ?
#
loop_
_entity_poly.entity_id
_entity_poly.type
_entity_poly.pdbx_seq_one_letter_code
_entity_poly.pdbx_strand_id
1 'polypeptide(L)'
;MSSNTLQPVSPPTSTGVPHLRKCYVDANNQLWEVFWTGSSSYPEFAELELHRVLLSDEMSATWSRSKPLDFGASAVIRILAEDAFPVVKLAPNAEARQLLQHEFAVLLELSGQPGIVKVDPEPLTDKEGICGYRMEYLTKIDFMNLGPLSSEVQRVTHALHRRGYCHGDLSPSNVMVDNDGKVVLIDLSFAGVIGEEVPSYIPRWAHSSAVFSEAVDESKLEEYFRGM
;
A
#
# COMPACT_ATOMS: atom_id res chain seq x y z
N MET A 1 -3.05 -32.78 -10.90
CA MET A 1 -4.01 -31.67 -10.87
C MET A 1 -3.52 -30.75 -9.77
N SER A 2 -2.93 -29.61 -10.13
CA SER A 2 -2.46 -28.64 -9.15
C SER A 2 -3.66 -28.17 -8.35
N SER A 3 -3.65 -28.29 -7.03
CA SER A 3 -4.70 -27.69 -6.20
C SER A 3 -4.71 -26.19 -6.50
N ASN A 4 -5.87 -25.64 -6.86
CA ASN A 4 -6.05 -24.20 -6.99
C ASN A 4 -5.82 -23.58 -5.60
N THR A 5 -4.59 -23.12 -5.33
CA THR A 5 -4.30 -22.43 -4.08
C THR A 5 -4.87 -21.01 -4.19
N LEU A 6 -5.91 -20.73 -3.41
CA LEU A 6 -6.48 -19.39 -3.28
C LEU A 6 -5.58 -18.59 -2.33
N GLN A 7 -4.97 -17.52 -2.84
CA GLN A 7 -4.10 -16.66 -2.05
C GLN A 7 -4.79 -15.31 -1.78
N PRO A 8 -4.99 -14.91 -0.52
CA PRO A 8 -5.47 -13.57 -0.20
C PRO A 8 -4.58 -12.48 -0.79
N VAL A 9 -5.20 -11.48 -1.39
CA VAL A 9 -4.53 -10.27 -1.92
C VAL A 9 -5.18 -8.98 -1.40
N SER A 10 -6.01 -9.08 -0.36
CA SER A 10 -6.48 -7.93 0.41
C SER A 10 -6.90 -8.38 1.81
N PRO A 11 -6.92 -7.48 2.80
CA PRO A 11 -7.49 -7.80 4.10
C PRO A 11 -9.02 -8.04 4.00
N PRO A 12 -9.62 -8.72 4.99
CA PRO A 12 -11.06 -8.75 5.18
C PRO A 12 -11.62 -7.36 5.42
N THR A 13 -12.57 -6.94 4.59
CA THR A 13 -13.24 -5.64 4.68
C THR A 13 -14.73 -5.81 4.94
N SER A 14 -15.34 -4.79 5.56
CA SER A 14 -16.79 -4.75 5.71
C SER A 14 -17.45 -4.38 4.38
N THR A 15 -18.58 -5.02 4.08
CA THR A 15 -19.40 -4.67 2.91
C THR A 15 -20.41 -3.54 3.18
N GLY A 16 -20.50 -3.07 4.43
CA GLY A 16 -21.58 -2.20 4.91
C GLY A 16 -22.83 -2.96 5.33
N VAL A 17 -22.97 -4.24 4.95
CA VAL A 17 -24.00 -5.14 5.48
C VAL A 17 -23.49 -5.76 6.79
N PRO A 18 -24.29 -5.79 7.87
CA PRO A 18 -23.88 -6.34 9.16
C PRO A 18 -23.32 -7.76 9.02
N HIS A 19 -22.13 -7.99 9.60
CA HIS A 19 -21.42 -9.27 9.63
C HIS A 19 -20.96 -9.83 8.27
N LEU A 20 -21.35 -9.24 7.14
CA LEU A 20 -20.89 -9.65 5.81
C LEU A 20 -19.54 -9.00 5.50
N ARG A 21 -18.56 -9.88 5.29
CA ARG A 21 -17.18 -9.53 4.96
C ARG A 21 -16.87 -9.90 3.52
N LYS A 22 -15.86 -9.23 2.98
CA LYS A 22 -15.27 -9.58 1.70
C LYS A 22 -13.76 -9.45 1.69
N CYS A 23 -13.10 -10.18 0.81
CA CYS A 23 -11.72 -9.91 0.43
C CYS A 23 -11.48 -10.30 -1.03
N TYR A 24 -10.35 -9.85 -1.56
CA TYR A 24 -9.84 -10.28 -2.84
C TYR A 24 -8.89 -11.45 -2.68
N VAL A 25 -8.96 -12.41 -3.60
CA VAL A 25 -8.04 -13.55 -3.70
C VAL A 25 -7.49 -13.67 -5.11
N ASP A 26 -6.23 -14.06 -5.23
CA ASP A 26 -5.64 -14.52 -6.49
C ASP A 26 -5.85 -16.02 -6.61
N ALA A 27 -6.42 -16.44 -7.74
CA ALA A 27 -6.52 -17.83 -8.14
C ALA A 27 -6.06 -17.97 -9.59
N ASN A 28 -4.98 -18.69 -9.82
CA ASN A 28 -4.41 -18.92 -11.15
C ASN A 28 -4.11 -17.61 -11.92
N ASN A 29 -3.52 -16.62 -11.25
CA ASN A 29 -3.24 -15.29 -11.81
C ASN A 29 -4.49 -14.58 -12.33
N GLN A 30 -5.61 -14.76 -11.63
CA GLN A 30 -6.86 -14.04 -11.85
C GLN A 30 -7.37 -13.50 -10.52
N LEU A 31 -7.96 -12.31 -10.56
CA LEU A 31 -8.54 -11.67 -9.37
C LEU A 31 -9.98 -12.12 -9.16
N TRP A 32 -10.26 -12.56 -7.95
CA TRP A 32 -11.59 -12.95 -7.49
C TRP A 32 -11.94 -12.22 -6.21
N GLU A 33 -13.23 -12.03 -6.00
CA GLU A 33 -13.81 -11.52 -4.77
C GLU A 33 -14.58 -12.66 -4.10
N VAL A 34 -14.43 -12.78 -2.77
CA VAL A 34 -15.11 -13.78 -1.96
C VAL A 34 -15.84 -13.11 -0.81
N PHE A 35 -16.95 -13.72 -0.39
CA PHE A 35 -17.82 -13.19 0.66
C PHE A 35 -18.07 -14.24 1.73
N TRP A 36 -18.14 -13.82 2.99
CA TRP A 36 -18.53 -14.69 4.09
C TRP A 36 -19.13 -13.87 5.23
N THR A 37 -19.90 -14.55 6.09
CA THR A 37 -20.47 -13.95 7.29
C THR A 37 -19.68 -14.34 8.53
N GLY A 38 -19.46 -13.38 9.44
CA GLY A 38 -18.93 -13.66 10.78
C GLY A 38 -17.58 -13.02 11.05
N SER A 39 -16.55 -13.85 11.24
CA SER A 39 -15.24 -13.45 11.74
C SER A 39 -14.53 -12.44 10.83
N SER A 40 -13.71 -11.58 11.44
CA SER A 40 -12.75 -10.72 10.73
C SER A 40 -11.50 -11.45 10.25
N SER A 41 -11.31 -12.71 10.66
CA SER A 41 -10.24 -13.57 10.15
C SER A 41 -10.61 -14.16 8.78
N TYR A 42 -9.61 -14.54 8.00
CA TYR A 42 -9.83 -15.27 6.75
C TYR A 42 -10.57 -16.59 7.00
N PRO A 43 -11.58 -16.90 6.18
CA PRO A 43 -12.25 -18.20 6.21
C PRO A 43 -11.40 -19.25 5.49
N GLU A 44 -11.82 -20.51 5.55
CA GLU A 44 -11.35 -21.51 4.59
C GLU A 44 -11.99 -21.23 3.22
N PHE A 45 -11.17 -20.98 2.20
CA PHE A 45 -11.68 -20.54 0.90
C PHE A 45 -12.25 -21.67 0.04
N ALA A 46 -12.01 -22.94 0.37
CA ALA A 46 -12.33 -24.08 -0.48
C ALA A 46 -13.83 -24.24 -0.79
N GLU A 47 -14.69 -23.75 0.10
CA GLU A 47 -16.15 -23.90 0.01
C GLU A 47 -16.87 -22.60 -0.38
N LEU A 48 -16.13 -21.52 -0.61
CA LEU A 48 -16.71 -20.22 -0.93
C LEU A 48 -16.96 -20.05 -2.42
N GLU A 49 -18.05 -19.35 -2.73
CA GLU A 49 -18.34 -18.90 -4.09
C GLU A 49 -17.32 -17.82 -4.48
N LEU A 50 -16.69 -18.01 -5.65
CA LEU A 50 -15.74 -17.06 -6.21
C LEU A 50 -16.45 -16.15 -7.21
N HIS A 51 -16.44 -14.85 -6.96
CA HIS A 51 -16.96 -13.86 -7.89
C HIS A 51 -15.81 -13.25 -8.68
N ARG A 52 -15.81 -13.43 -10.01
CA ARG A 52 -14.73 -12.92 -10.85
C ARG A 52 -14.72 -11.40 -10.85
N VAL A 53 -13.57 -10.79 -10.59
CA VAL A 53 -13.38 -9.35 -10.78
C VAL A 53 -12.98 -9.10 -12.22
N LEU A 54 -13.72 -8.23 -12.91
CA LEU A 54 -13.40 -7.82 -14.27
C LEU A 54 -12.38 -6.68 -14.23
N LEU A 55 -11.13 -7.03 -14.47
CA LEU A 55 -10.05 -6.07 -14.68
C LEU A 55 -10.14 -5.47 -16.10
N SER A 56 -9.62 -4.25 -16.28
CA SER A 56 -9.33 -3.71 -17.62
C SER A 56 -8.30 -4.58 -18.35
N ASP A 57 -8.20 -4.43 -19.67
CA ASP A 57 -7.26 -5.21 -20.47
C ASP A 57 -5.81 -4.95 -20.04
N GLU A 58 -5.49 -3.69 -19.71
CA GLU A 58 -4.18 -3.26 -19.23
C GLU A 58 -3.84 -3.85 -17.86
N MET A 59 -4.79 -3.81 -16.92
CA MET A 59 -4.64 -4.46 -15.62
C MET A 59 -4.54 -5.98 -15.76
N SER A 60 -5.35 -6.62 -16.61
CA SER A 60 -5.33 -8.06 -16.82
C SER A 60 -4.00 -8.53 -17.44
N ALA A 61 -3.46 -7.77 -18.40
CA ALA A 61 -2.14 -8.04 -18.98
C ALA A 61 -1.05 -7.98 -17.91
N THR A 62 -1.07 -6.94 -17.07
CA THR A 62 -0.12 -6.78 -15.95
C THR A 62 -0.27 -7.90 -14.92
N TRP A 63 -1.50 -8.24 -14.55
CA TRP A 63 -1.83 -9.28 -13.57
C TRP A 63 -1.35 -10.65 -14.00
N SER A 64 -1.55 -11.00 -15.28
CA SER A 64 -1.16 -12.30 -15.84
C SER A 64 0.35 -12.53 -15.90
N ARG A 65 1.13 -11.44 -15.97
CA ARG A 65 2.59 -11.44 -16.08
C ARG A 65 3.31 -11.30 -14.74
N SER A 66 2.57 -11.00 -13.68
CA SER A 66 3.11 -10.76 -12.33
C SER A 66 2.58 -11.79 -11.34
N LYS A 67 3.28 -11.96 -10.23
CA LYS A 67 2.87 -12.85 -9.14
C LYS A 67 2.48 -12.04 -7.90
N PRO A 68 1.53 -12.50 -7.07
CA PRO A 68 1.27 -11.87 -5.79
C PRO A 68 2.55 -11.78 -4.96
N LEU A 69 2.82 -10.60 -4.40
CA LEU A 69 3.95 -10.35 -3.50
C LEU A 69 3.45 -10.02 -2.09
N ASP A 70 2.48 -9.11 -1.99
CA ASP A 70 1.92 -8.62 -0.74
C ASP A 70 0.59 -7.88 -0.98
N PHE A 71 -0.01 -7.30 0.05
CA PHE A 71 -1.16 -6.41 -0.10
C PHE A 71 -1.30 -5.41 1.06
N GLY A 72 -1.85 -4.23 0.74
CA GLY A 72 -2.27 -3.23 1.71
C GLY A 72 -3.79 -3.18 1.85
N ALA A 73 -4.31 -2.25 2.67
CA ALA A 73 -5.75 -2.04 2.81
C ALA A 73 -6.42 -1.61 1.50
N SER A 74 -5.68 -0.88 0.65
CA SER A 74 -6.19 -0.24 -0.56
C SER A 74 -5.39 -0.60 -1.81
N ALA A 75 -4.54 -1.64 -1.78
CA ALA A 75 -3.78 -2.03 -2.96
C ALA A 75 -3.33 -3.49 -2.92
N VAL A 76 -3.16 -4.05 -4.12
CA VAL A 76 -2.55 -5.36 -4.34
C VAL A 76 -1.10 -5.13 -4.77
N ILE A 77 -0.14 -5.78 -4.11
CA ILE A 77 1.27 -5.69 -4.45
C ILE A 77 1.69 -6.96 -5.19
N ARG A 78 2.26 -6.80 -6.37
CA ARG A 78 2.70 -7.89 -7.24
C ARG A 78 4.16 -7.71 -7.62
N ILE A 79 4.78 -8.77 -8.11
CA ILE A 79 6.16 -8.74 -8.60
C ILE A 79 6.24 -9.19 -10.06
N LEU A 80 6.92 -8.39 -10.87
CA LEU A 80 7.37 -8.68 -12.23
C LEU A 80 8.84 -9.10 -12.15
N ALA A 81 9.18 -10.25 -12.74
CA ALA A 81 10.57 -10.66 -12.83
C ALA A 81 11.31 -9.78 -13.85
N GLU A 82 12.57 -9.45 -13.55
CA GLU A 82 13.52 -8.84 -14.50
C GLU A 82 13.12 -7.44 -15.02
N ASP A 83 12.63 -6.56 -14.13
CA ASP A 83 12.36 -5.14 -14.41
C ASP A 83 13.21 -4.24 -13.48
N ALA A 84 13.52 -3.01 -13.90
CA ALA A 84 14.18 -2.01 -13.05
C ALA A 84 13.27 -1.57 -11.89
N PHE A 85 11.95 -1.60 -12.11
CA PHE A 85 10.92 -1.37 -11.10
C PHE A 85 10.04 -2.63 -11.00
N PRO A 86 10.52 -3.70 -10.36
CA PRO A 86 9.89 -5.02 -10.40
C PRO A 86 8.63 -5.12 -9.53
N VAL A 87 8.41 -4.20 -8.58
CA VAL A 87 7.23 -4.24 -7.72
C VAL A 87 6.10 -3.43 -8.35
N VAL A 88 4.90 -4.00 -8.42
CA VAL A 88 3.72 -3.36 -8.99
C VAL A 88 2.67 -3.15 -7.90
N LYS A 89 2.21 -1.92 -7.70
CA LYS A 89 1.03 -1.61 -6.87
C LYS A 89 -0.17 -1.41 -7.79
N LEU A 90 -1.23 -2.18 -7.58
CA LEU A 90 -2.48 -2.11 -8.35
C LEU A 90 -3.66 -1.78 -7.42
N ALA A 91 -4.56 -0.93 -7.90
CA ALA A 91 -5.81 -0.63 -7.21
C ALA A 91 -6.89 -1.67 -7.58
N PRO A 92 -7.42 -2.45 -6.63
CA PRO A 92 -8.42 -3.48 -6.93
C PRO A 92 -9.84 -2.94 -7.19
N ASN A 93 -10.11 -1.66 -6.87
CA ASN A 93 -11.41 -1.01 -7.05
C ASN A 93 -11.26 0.53 -7.18
N ALA A 94 -12.38 1.23 -7.36
CA ALA A 94 -12.42 2.67 -7.59
C ALA A 94 -11.98 3.50 -6.38
N GLU A 95 -12.32 3.09 -5.16
CA GLU A 95 -11.90 3.77 -3.93
C GLU A 95 -10.40 3.67 -3.73
N ALA A 96 -9.85 2.46 -3.89
CA ALA A 96 -8.42 2.21 -3.89
C ALA A 96 -7.68 3.03 -4.96
N ARG A 97 -8.30 3.21 -6.13
CA ARG A 97 -7.71 3.95 -7.24
C ARG A 97 -7.51 5.43 -6.90
N GLN A 98 -8.42 6.05 -6.14
CA GLN A 98 -8.25 7.44 -5.71
C GLN A 98 -7.03 7.60 -4.79
N LEU A 99 -6.87 6.71 -3.82
CA LEU A 99 -5.70 6.72 -2.92
C LEU A 99 -4.40 6.43 -3.66
N LEU A 100 -4.42 5.47 -4.59
CA LEU A 100 -3.26 5.13 -5.41
C LEU A 100 -2.83 6.30 -6.31
N GLN A 101 -3.79 7.03 -6.89
CA GLN A 101 -3.50 8.22 -7.71
C GLN A 101 -2.90 9.34 -6.88
N HIS A 102 -3.46 9.58 -5.69
CA HIS A 102 -2.94 10.55 -4.73
C HIS A 102 -1.50 10.21 -4.31
N GLU A 103 -1.27 8.95 -3.91
CA GLU A 103 0.04 8.45 -3.54
C GLU A 103 1.06 8.64 -4.67
N PHE A 104 0.71 8.25 -5.89
CA PHE A 104 1.61 8.35 -7.02
C PHE A 104 1.99 9.80 -7.34
N ALA A 105 1.03 10.73 -7.24
CA ALA A 105 1.32 12.16 -7.40
C ALA A 105 2.32 12.66 -6.35
N VAL A 106 2.13 12.28 -5.08
CA VAL A 106 3.08 12.64 -4.00
C VAL A 106 4.47 12.02 -4.25
N LEU A 107 4.53 10.76 -4.71
CA LEU A 107 5.80 10.09 -5.01
C LEU A 107 6.55 10.74 -6.18
N LEU A 108 5.85 11.27 -7.19
CA LEU A 108 6.47 12.04 -8.26
C LEU A 108 7.08 13.35 -7.76
N GLU A 109 6.38 14.09 -6.90
CA GLU A 109 6.89 15.34 -6.29
C GLU A 109 8.11 15.08 -5.39
N LEU A 110 8.12 13.93 -4.70
CA LEU A 110 9.21 13.49 -3.83
C LEU A 110 10.26 12.65 -4.55
N SER A 111 10.19 12.55 -5.87
CA SER A 111 11.12 11.73 -6.64
C SER A 111 12.57 12.16 -6.41
N GLY A 112 13.45 11.17 -6.21
CA GLY A 112 14.86 11.39 -5.90
C GLY A 112 15.15 11.83 -4.46
N GLN A 113 14.16 11.94 -3.57
CA GLN A 113 14.42 12.13 -2.15
C GLN A 113 15.03 10.86 -1.51
N PRO A 114 16.20 10.95 -0.86
CA PRO A 114 16.74 9.83 -0.11
C PRO A 114 15.78 9.38 1.00
N GLY A 115 15.53 8.08 1.08
CA GLY A 115 14.63 7.48 2.06
C GLY A 115 13.14 7.49 1.66
N ILE A 116 12.82 7.89 0.42
CA ILE A 116 11.49 7.67 -0.17
C ILE A 116 11.64 6.66 -1.30
N VAL A 117 10.69 5.73 -1.41
CA VAL A 117 10.69 4.69 -2.44
C VAL A 117 10.72 5.27 -3.85
N LYS A 118 11.58 4.73 -4.71
CA LYS A 118 11.63 5.11 -6.12
C LYS A 118 10.53 4.42 -6.90
N VAL A 119 9.82 5.20 -7.71
CA VAL A 119 8.79 4.74 -8.63
C VAL A 119 9.23 4.94 -10.07
N ASP A 120 8.70 4.10 -10.96
CA ASP A 120 8.73 4.37 -12.38
C ASP A 120 7.82 5.59 -12.66
N PRO A 121 8.33 6.67 -13.29
CA PRO A 121 7.54 7.84 -13.60
C PRO A 121 6.42 7.56 -14.63
N GLU A 122 6.46 6.43 -15.33
CA GLU A 122 5.42 5.99 -16.25
C GLU A 122 4.41 5.06 -15.52
N PRO A 123 3.22 5.58 -15.13
CA PRO A 123 2.22 4.78 -14.44
C PRO A 123 1.55 3.77 -15.37
N LEU A 124 0.91 2.77 -14.76
CA LEU A 124 -0.03 1.90 -15.45
C LEU A 124 -1.37 2.62 -15.56
N THR A 125 -1.91 2.71 -16.77
CA THR A 125 -3.16 3.42 -17.05
C THR A 125 -4.13 2.52 -17.80
N ASP A 126 -5.41 2.80 -17.62
CA ASP A 126 -6.50 2.28 -18.45
C ASP A 126 -7.49 3.41 -18.77
N LYS A 127 -8.67 3.08 -19.31
CA LYS A 127 -9.71 4.05 -19.65
C LYS A 127 -10.20 4.93 -18.49
N GLU A 128 -9.94 4.53 -17.23
CA GLU A 128 -10.35 5.25 -16.01
C GLU A 128 -9.17 6.01 -15.37
N GLY A 129 -8.05 6.13 -16.09
CA GLY A 129 -6.84 6.82 -15.63
C GLY A 129 -5.82 5.87 -15.03
N ILE A 130 -5.02 6.35 -14.06
CA ILE A 130 -3.98 5.54 -13.43
C ILE A 130 -4.64 4.43 -12.61
N CYS A 131 -4.25 3.18 -12.90
CA CYS A 131 -4.72 1.95 -12.25
C CYS A 131 -3.64 1.28 -11.39
N GLY A 132 -2.40 1.71 -11.55
CA GLY A 132 -1.26 1.20 -10.82
C GLY A 132 0.03 1.91 -11.18
N TYR A 133 1.11 1.55 -10.50
CA TYR A 133 2.45 2.02 -10.82
C TYR A 133 3.49 0.98 -10.39
N ARG A 134 4.72 1.17 -10.88
CA ARG A 134 5.85 0.30 -10.60
C ARG A 134 6.83 0.99 -9.65
N MET A 135 7.50 0.21 -8.79
CA MET A 135 8.47 0.72 -7.82
C MET A 135 9.64 -0.24 -7.62
N GLU A 136 10.72 0.27 -7.02
CA GLU A 136 11.90 -0.53 -6.72
C GLU A 136 11.58 -1.66 -5.72
N TYR A 137 12.34 -2.74 -5.76
CA TYR A 137 12.22 -3.78 -4.74
C TYR A 137 12.91 -3.34 -3.46
N LEU A 138 12.19 -3.47 -2.33
CA LEU A 138 12.70 -3.20 -0.99
C LEU A 138 12.53 -4.44 -0.12
N THR A 139 13.34 -4.56 0.92
CA THR A 139 13.25 -5.67 1.88
C THR A 139 12.46 -5.24 3.12
N LYS A 140 11.47 -6.05 3.51
CA LYS A 140 10.71 -5.83 4.75
C LYS A 140 11.62 -5.97 5.96
N ILE A 141 11.45 -5.08 6.92
CA ILE A 141 12.10 -5.16 8.22
C ILE A 141 11.15 -5.89 9.17
N ASP A 142 11.68 -6.88 9.90
CA ASP A 142 10.94 -7.46 11.03
C ASP A 142 10.78 -6.38 12.11
N PHE A 143 9.58 -6.22 12.67
CA PHE A 143 9.29 -5.27 13.74
C PHE A 143 10.30 -5.37 14.90
N MET A 144 10.71 -6.59 15.26
CA MET A 144 11.70 -6.81 16.33
C MET A 144 13.08 -6.23 16.03
N ASN A 145 13.38 -5.98 14.75
CA ASN A 145 14.63 -5.43 14.25
C ASN A 145 14.53 -3.94 13.90
N LEU A 146 13.39 -3.28 14.17
CA LEU A 146 13.21 -1.86 13.87
C LEU A 146 13.92 -0.93 14.87
N GLY A 147 14.07 -1.36 16.12
CA GLY A 147 14.72 -0.58 17.19
C GLY A 147 16.10 -0.04 16.83
N PRO A 148 17.04 -0.88 16.31
CA PRO A 148 18.34 -0.42 15.83
C PRO A 148 18.30 0.63 14.72
N LEU A 149 17.19 0.74 13.99
CA LEU A 149 17.00 1.69 12.88
C LEU A 149 16.20 2.94 13.29
N SER A 150 15.74 3.04 14.54
CA SER A 150 14.92 4.15 15.06
C SER A 150 15.47 5.54 14.70
N SER A 151 16.75 5.80 14.97
CA SER A 151 17.41 7.06 14.62
C SER A 151 17.39 7.35 13.12
N GLU A 152 17.47 6.32 12.28
CA GLU A 152 17.42 6.49 10.84
C GLU A 152 15.99 6.73 10.35
N VAL A 153 15.00 6.03 10.91
CA VAL A 153 13.57 6.27 10.64
C VAL A 153 13.22 7.72 10.98
N GLN A 154 13.56 8.19 12.19
CA GLN A 154 13.36 9.59 12.59
C GLN A 154 14.06 10.57 11.64
N ARG A 155 15.30 10.28 11.23
CA ARG A 155 16.05 11.13 10.29
C ARG A 155 15.35 11.24 8.93
N VAL A 156 14.84 10.14 8.38
CA VAL A 156 14.14 10.11 7.10
C VAL A 156 12.78 10.81 7.22
N THR A 157 12.02 10.56 8.28
CA THR A 157 10.75 11.25 8.55
C THR A 157 10.94 12.77 8.69
N HIS A 158 11.89 13.23 9.49
CA HIS A 158 12.17 14.67 9.57
C HIS A 158 12.69 15.25 8.24
N ALA A 159 13.33 14.45 7.38
CA ALA A 159 13.72 14.91 6.05
C ALA A 159 12.51 15.12 5.14
N LEU A 160 11.49 14.25 5.24
CA LEU A 160 10.19 14.44 4.60
C LEU A 160 9.50 15.72 5.11
N HIS A 161 9.45 15.95 6.43
CA HIS A 161 8.89 17.17 7.02
C HIS A 161 9.60 18.44 6.55
N ARG A 162 10.93 18.43 6.46
CA ARG A 162 11.70 19.56 5.92
C ARG A 162 11.42 19.85 4.44
N ARG A 163 10.86 18.88 3.69
CA ARG A 163 10.34 19.09 2.33
C ARG A 163 8.90 19.61 2.29
N GLY A 164 8.28 19.81 3.45
CA GLY A 164 6.93 20.32 3.58
C GLY A 164 5.85 19.24 3.50
N TYR A 165 6.20 17.95 3.63
CA TYR A 165 5.25 16.85 3.59
C TYR A 165 5.18 16.12 4.92
N CYS A 166 4.01 15.63 5.31
CA CYS A 166 3.87 14.57 6.31
C CYS A 166 3.54 13.24 5.62
N HIS A 167 3.87 12.11 6.26
CA HIS A 167 3.54 10.78 5.76
C HIS A 167 2.09 10.39 6.04
N GLY A 168 1.58 10.67 7.24
CA GLY A 168 0.17 10.45 7.62
C GLY A 168 -0.25 9.00 7.86
N ASP A 169 0.65 8.03 7.66
CA ASP A 169 0.43 6.61 7.95
C ASP A 169 1.73 5.93 8.42
N LEU A 170 2.54 6.65 9.19
CA LEU A 170 3.82 6.12 9.62
C LEU A 170 3.56 4.90 10.53
N SER A 171 4.07 3.74 10.12
CA SER A 171 3.96 2.47 10.83
C SER A 171 5.13 1.56 10.48
N PRO A 172 5.47 0.55 11.31
CA PRO A 172 6.55 -0.38 10.99
C PRO A 172 6.41 -1.10 9.64
N SER A 173 5.18 -1.37 9.19
CA SER A 173 4.94 -1.98 7.88
C SER A 173 5.27 -1.05 6.71
N ASN A 174 5.31 0.26 6.96
CA ASN A 174 5.63 1.28 5.96
C ASN A 174 7.11 1.72 6.01
N VAL A 175 7.94 0.99 6.78
CA VAL A 175 9.39 1.16 6.83
C VAL A 175 10.07 -0.07 6.26
N MET A 176 10.84 0.11 5.20
CA MET A 176 11.60 -0.95 4.54
C MET A 176 13.07 -0.56 4.43
N VAL A 177 13.90 -1.47 3.94
CA VAL A 177 15.30 -1.18 3.59
C VAL A 177 15.58 -1.44 2.11
N ASP A 178 16.43 -0.59 1.52
CA ASP A 178 16.98 -0.83 0.18
C ASP A 178 18.12 -1.86 0.21
N ASN A 179 18.73 -2.10 -0.96
CA ASN A 179 19.84 -3.04 -1.11
C ASN A 179 21.12 -2.62 -0.36
N ASP A 180 21.24 -1.35 0.03
CA ASP A 180 22.35 -0.81 0.83
C ASP A 180 22.03 -0.83 2.33
N GLY A 181 20.88 -1.36 2.72
CA GLY A 181 20.40 -1.43 4.10
C GLY A 181 19.92 -0.07 4.64
N LYS A 182 19.63 0.90 3.78
CA LYS A 182 19.12 2.22 4.18
C LYS A 182 17.61 2.19 4.33
N VAL A 183 17.13 2.90 5.35
CA VAL A 183 15.69 3.06 5.59
C VAL A 183 15.04 3.78 4.42
N VAL A 184 13.94 3.20 3.94
CA VAL A 184 13.06 3.74 2.92
C VAL A 184 11.61 3.69 3.43
N LEU A 185 10.94 4.85 3.38
CA LEU A 185 9.50 4.97 3.65
C LEU A 185 8.71 4.62 2.38
N ILE A 186 7.63 3.86 2.58
CA ILE A 186 6.69 3.45 1.54
C ILE A 186 5.27 3.83 1.93
N ASP A 187 4.32 3.67 1.00
CA ASP A 187 2.89 3.90 1.22
C ASP A 187 2.52 5.34 1.60
N LEU A 188 2.64 6.25 0.64
CA LEU A 188 2.29 7.67 0.81
C LEU A 188 0.81 7.96 0.52
N SER A 189 -0.07 6.96 0.67
CA SER A 189 -1.50 7.08 0.39
C SER A 189 -2.21 8.15 1.24
N PHE A 190 -1.68 8.43 2.45
CA PHE A 190 -2.22 9.45 3.35
C PHE A 190 -1.27 10.64 3.54
N ALA A 191 -0.23 10.73 2.73
CA ALA A 191 0.74 11.81 2.79
C ALA A 191 0.16 13.10 2.17
N GLY A 192 0.72 14.25 2.51
CA GLY A 192 0.28 15.51 1.95
C GLY A 192 1.16 16.67 2.38
N VAL A 193 0.95 17.82 1.74
CA VAL A 193 1.68 19.05 2.03
C VAL A 193 1.17 19.62 3.35
N ILE A 194 2.08 19.82 4.30
CA ILE A 194 1.78 20.33 5.64
C ILE A 194 1.08 21.68 5.53
N GLY A 195 -0.08 21.80 6.21
CA GLY A 195 -0.93 22.98 6.20
C GLY A 195 -2.00 23.00 5.10
N GLU A 196 -1.96 22.09 4.12
CA GLU A 196 -3.05 21.93 3.16
C GLU A 196 -4.20 21.11 3.74
N GLU A 197 -5.41 21.33 3.22
CA GLU A 197 -6.61 20.57 3.62
C GLU A 197 -6.47 19.10 3.25
N VAL A 198 -6.85 18.22 4.19
CA VAL A 198 -6.89 16.78 3.96
C VAL A 198 -8.07 16.45 3.04
N PRO A 199 -7.85 15.87 1.85
CA PRO A 199 -8.93 15.52 0.94
C PRO A 199 -9.94 14.56 1.56
N SER A 200 -11.23 14.71 1.24
CA SER A 200 -12.30 13.94 1.87
C SER A 200 -12.27 12.43 1.62
N TYR A 201 -11.51 11.98 0.60
CA TYR A 201 -11.30 10.57 0.30
C TYR A 201 -10.23 9.92 1.19
N ILE A 202 -9.37 10.72 1.84
CA ILE A 202 -8.46 10.21 2.86
C ILE A 202 -9.27 9.92 4.13
N PRO A 203 -9.13 8.74 4.76
CA PRO A 203 -9.90 8.42 5.94
C PRO A 203 -9.65 9.41 7.09
N ARG A 204 -10.74 9.94 7.68
CA ARG A 204 -10.66 10.94 8.76
C ARG A 204 -9.91 10.46 10.01
N TRP A 205 -9.72 9.17 10.20
CA TRP A 205 -8.96 8.65 11.33
C TRP A 205 -7.44 8.75 11.11
N ALA A 206 -6.98 8.89 9.86
CA ALA A 206 -5.55 9.01 9.54
C ALA A 206 -4.97 10.34 10.03
N HIS A 207 -5.80 11.40 10.00
CA HIS A 207 -5.42 12.75 10.42
C HIS A 207 -6.36 13.25 11.52
N SER A 208 -5.82 13.63 12.66
CA SER A 208 -6.60 14.22 13.77
C SER A 208 -7.05 15.67 13.50
N SER A 209 -6.53 16.27 12.43
CA SER A 209 -6.79 17.63 11.98
C SER A 209 -7.43 17.64 10.58
N ALA A 210 -8.12 18.73 10.24
CA ALA A 210 -8.62 18.95 8.87
C ALA A 210 -7.51 19.32 7.87
N VAL A 211 -6.29 19.59 8.36
CA VAL A 211 -5.10 19.88 7.56
C VAL A 211 -3.98 18.89 7.87
N PHE A 212 -3.15 18.62 6.87
CA PHE A 212 -1.94 17.81 7.02
C PHE A 212 -0.98 18.43 8.04
N SER A 213 -0.38 17.59 8.89
CA SER A 213 0.51 18.03 9.97
C SER A 213 1.55 16.98 10.31
N GLU A 214 2.77 17.41 10.60
CA GLU A 214 3.85 16.56 11.12
C GLU A 214 3.49 15.89 12.45
N ALA A 215 2.57 16.48 13.23
CA ALA A 215 2.18 15.97 14.55
C ALA A 215 1.64 14.52 14.50
N VAL A 216 1.04 14.12 13.37
CA VAL A 216 0.59 12.73 13.17
C VAL A 216 1.78 11.78 13.12
N ASP A 217 2.82 12.14 12.39
CA ASP A 217 4.04 11.32 12.26
C ASP A 217 4.84 11.32 13.57
N GLU A 218 4.97 12.47 14.23
CA GLU A 218 5.68 12.59 15.51
C GLU A 218 5.03 11.73 16.59
N SER A 219 3.70 11.77 16.69
CA SER A 219 2.96 10.91 17.62
C SER A 219 3.21 9.43 17.36
N LYS A 220 3.38 9.03 16.09
CA LYS A 220 3.66 7.64 15.70
C LYS A 220 5.10 7.24 15.99
N LEU A 221 6.06 8.11 15.69
CA LEU A 221 7.46 7.91 16.07
C LEU A 221 7.59 7.71 17.58
N GLU A 222 6.93 8.55 18.38
CA GLU A 222 6.87 8.37 19.82
C GLU A 222 6.21 7.05 20.20
N GLU A 223 5.05 6.70 19.63
CA GLU A 223 4.34 5.45 19.93
C GLU A 223 5.24 4.21 19.73
N TYR A 224 5.98 4.16 18.62
CA TYR A 224 6.78 2.99 18.27
C TYR A 224 8.15 2.93 18.94
N PHE A 225 8.75 4.07 19.24
CA PHE A 225 10.12 4.13 19.77
C PHE A 225 10.19 4.58 21.24
N ARG A 226 9.06 4.82 21.90
CA ARG A 226 9.03 5.15 23.34
C ARG A 226 9.58 3.99 24.17
N GLY A 227 10.73 4.22 24.80
CA GLY A 227 11.36 3.27 25.72
C GLY A 227 12.25 2.23 25.06
N MET A 228 12.56 2.39 23.76
CA MET A 228 13.68 1.69 23.11
C MET A 228 15.00 2.41 23.35
#